data_AF-A0A2H3KA30-F1
#
_entry.id   AF-A0A2H3KA30-F1
#
_cell.length_a   1.000
_cell.length_b   1.000
_cell.length_c   1.000
_cell.angle_alpha   90.00
_cell.angle_beta   90.00
_cell.angle_gamma   90.00
#
_symmetry.space_group_name_H-M   'P 1'
#
loop_
_entity.id
_entity.type
_entity.pdbx_description
1 polymer ?
#
loop_
_entity_poly.entity_id
_entity_poly.type
_entity_poly.pdbx_seq_one_letter_code
_entity_poly.pdbx_strand_id
1 'polypeptide(L)'
;MKNKLIDELLENPIKFSKSKRKGYYLLEEFQKGLDLEQLVVLLENNNLLIVNIGVSISSELKNEQCSYLLPYLLPLKEKIYDSLYFHYLIESISKGTLINNNEFFNIVNVLFENRIEFVICAMHSIFLANENQLKNSLEYFQKLNHNICKNLLLLINYKDLDNNKIIELLNNQEYLDNLFGVIIAHRLYEIKPILIIESYKSPNETVIGYLNDYLRS
;
A
#
# COMPACT_ATOMS: atom_id res chain seq x y z
N MET A 1 -3.61 17.49 -25.74
CA MET A 1 -2.54 17.31 -26.76
C MET A 1 -2.06 15.87 -26.64
N LYS A 2 -2.22 15.01 -27.66
CA LYS A 2 -1.88 13.57 -27.54
C LYS A 2 -0.36 13.37 -27.46
N ASN A 3 0.10 12.54 -26.52
CA ASN A 3 1.52 12.26 -26.31
C ASN A 3 1.97 11.05 -27.15
N LYS A 4 3.03 11.22 -27.93
CA LYS A 4 3.57 10.17 -28.82
C LYS A 4 3.94 8.88 -28.08
N LEU A 5 4.48 8.96 -26.86
CA LEU A 5 4.82 7.77 -26.06
C LEU A 5 3.56 6.99 -25.65
N ILE A 6 2.48 7.70 -25.35
CA ILE A 6 1.19 7.08 -25.04
C ILE A 6 0.62 6.41 -26.28
N ASP A 7 0.62 7.09 -27.42
CA ASP A 7 0.15 6.50 -28.68
C ASP A 7 0.94 5.23 -29.04
N GLU A 8 2.27 5.25 -28.88
CA GLU A 8 3.14 4.08 -29.08
C GLU A 8 2.85 2.93 -28.09
N LEU A 9 2.55 3.25 -26.83
CA LEU A 9 2.18 2.28 -25.81
C LEU A 9 0.83 1.62 -26.13
N LEU A 10 -0.16 2.43 -26.51
CA LEU A 10 -1.50 1.96 -26.88
C LEU A 10 -1.47 1.10 -28.15
N GLU A 11 -0.62 1.43 -29.12
CA GLU A 11 -0.48 0.68 -30.38
C GLU A 11 0.21 -0.68 -30.18
N ASN A 12 1.30 -0.73 -29.41
CA ASN A 12 2.04 -1.97 -29.20
C ASN A 12 2.71 -2.05 -27.81
N PRO A 13 1.96 -2.47 -26.77
CA PRO A 13 2.47 -2.47 -25.40
C PRO A 13 3.63 -3.45 -25.20
N ILE A 14 3.64 -4.59 -25.88
CA ILE A 14 4.74 -5.57 -25.79
C ILE A 14 6.05 -4.94 -26.31
N LYS A 15 6.00 -4.27 -27.46
CA LYS A 15 7.18 -3.58 -28.03
C LYS A 15 7.60 -2.40 -27.16
N PHE A 16 6.64 -1.69 -26.58
CA PHE A 16 6.90 -0.58 -25.66
C PHE A 16 7.64 -1.08 -24.41
N SER A 17 7.12 -2.12 -23.73
CA SER A 17 7.72 -2.68 -22.51
C SER A 17 9.11 -3.30 -22.73
N LYS A 18 9.37 -3.85 -23.93
CA LYS A 18 10.72 -4.35 -24.30
C LYS A 18 11.74 -3.22 -24.48
N SER A 19 11.29 -1.99 -24.68
CA SER A 19 12.16 -0.84 -24.87
C SER A 19 12.63 -0.30 -23.51
N LYS A 20 13.89 -0.54 -23.16
CA LYS A 20 14.48 -0.25 -21.83
C LYS A 20 14.23 1.16 -21.24
N ARG A 21 13.92 2.16 -22.06
CA ARG A 21 13.82 3.57 -21.61
C ARG A 21 12.45 4.20 -21.80
N LYS A 22 11.52 3.56 -22.54
CA LYS A 22 10.26 4.24 -22.91
C LYS A 22 9.34 4.47 -21.73
N GLY A 23 9.23 3.50 -20.81
CA GLY A 23 8.49 3.67 -19.56
C GLY A 23 9.06 4.81 -18.71
N TYR A 24 10.39 4.88 -18.60
CA TYR A 24 11.07 5.95 -17.88
C TYR A 24 10.83 7.34 -18.50
N TYR A 25 10.93 7.46 -19.83
CA TYR A 25 10.61 8.74 -20.49
C TYR A 25 9.15 9.12 -20.31
N LEU A 26 8.22 8.16 -20.34
CA LEU A 26 6.82 8.45 -20.09
C LEU A 26 6.59 8.95 -18.65
N LEU A 27 7.26 8.35 -17.67
CA LEU A 27 7.27 8.84 -16.29
C LEU A 27 7.80 10.28 -16.20
N GLU A 28 8.94 10.58 -16.84
CA GLU A 28 9.48 11.94 -16.85
C GLU A 28 8.50 12.97 -17.41
N GLU A 29 7.72 12.62 -18.45
CA GLU A 29 6.70 13.52 -19.01
C GLU A 29 5.62 13.82 -17.96
N PHE A 30 5.14 12.82 -17.21
CA PHE A 30 4.20 13.06 -16.10
C PHE A 30 4.80 13.89 -14.97
N GLN A 31 6.08 13.68 -14.64
CA GLN A 31 6.78 14.49 -13.65
C GLN A 31 6.98 15.95 -14.12
N LYS A 32 7.08 16.18 -15.44
CA LYS A 32 7.12 17.51 -16.07
C LYS A 32 5.75 18.16 -16.26
N GLY A 33 4.67 17.49 -15.82
CA GLY A 33 3.31 18.04 -15.86
C GLY A 33 2.49 17.61 -17.07
N LEU A 34 2.76 16.45 -17.66
CA LEU A 34 1.81 15.81 -18.57
C LEU A 34 0.46 15.62 -17.86
N ASP A 35 -0.61 15.86 -18.60
CA ASP A 35 -1.98 15.84 -18.09
C ASP A 35 -2.38 14.47 -17.54
N LEU A 36 -2.90 14.43 -16.30
CA LEU A 36 -3.29 13.21 -15.62
C LEU A 36 -4.45 12.49 -16.30
N GLU A 37 -5.28 13.20 -17.09
CA GLU A 37 -6.31 12.56 -17.93
C GLU A 37 -5.70 11.53 -18.89
N GLN A 38 -4.44 11.72 -19.30
CA GLN A 38 -3.76 10.73 -20.13
C GLN A 38 -3.34 9.49 -19.35
N LEU A 39 -3.06 9.63 -18.06
CA LEU A 39 -2.78 8.48 -17.18
C LEU A 39 -4.07 7.70 -16.90
N VAL A 40 -5.20 8.39 -16.75
CA VAL A 40 -6.53 7.77 -16.63
C VAL A 40 -6.79 6.84 -17.81
N VAL A 41 -6.50 7.26 -19.05
CA VAL A 41 -6.62 6.40 -20.25
C VAL A 41 -5.80 5.11 -20.15
N LEU A 42 -4.64 5.14 -19.48
CA LEU A 42 -3.82 3.94 -19.27
C LEU A 42 -4.41 3.03 -18.18
N LEU A 43 -4.88 3.62 -17.07
CA LEU A 43 -5.46 2.90 -15.92
C LEU A 43 -6.80 2.23 -16.26
N GLU A 44 -7.61 2.86 -17.12
CA GLU A 44 -8.90 2.33 -17.58
C GLU A 44 -8.75 1.33 -18.76
N ASN A 45 -7.54 1.10 -19.24
CA ASN A 45 -7.31 0.23 -20.38
C ASN A 45 -7.65 -1.25 -20.06
N ASN A 46 -8.16 -1.98 -21.05
CA ASN A 46 -8.45 -3.41 -20.90
C ASN A 46 -7.18 -4.28 -20.97
N ASN A 47 -6.09 -3.77 -21.53
CA ASN A 47 -4.83 -4.49 -21.61
C ASN A 47 -4.03 -4.32 -20.32
N LEU A 48 -3.86 -5.41 -19.58
CA LEU A 48 -3.16 -5.41 -18.29
C LEU A 48 -1.71 -4.91 -18.39
N LEU A 49 -1.01 -5.09 -19.52
CA LEU A 49 0.35 -4.54 -19.69
C LEU A 49 0.34 -3.01 -19.68
N ILE A 50 -0.70 -2.39 -20.24
CA ILE A 50 -0.87 -0.93 -20.27
C ILE A 50 -1.23 -0.44 -18.87
N VAL A 51 -2.18 -1.12 -18.21
CA VAL A 51 -2.59 -0.81 -16.83
C VAL A 51 -1.40 -0.87 -15.88
N ASN A 52 -0.59 -1.93 -15.96
CA ASN A 52 0.59 -2.13 -15.13
C ASN A 52 1.61 -0.99 -15.30
N ILE A 53 1.79 -0.48 -16.51
CA ILE A 53 2.62 0.72 -16.75
C ILE A 53 1.98 1.95 -16.12
N GLY A 54 0.66 2.15 -16.27
CA GLY A 54 -0.05 3.25 -15.64
C GLY A 54 0.06 3.24 -14.12
N VAL A 55 -0.04 2.06 -13.50
CA VAL A 55 0.14 1.87 -12.06
C VAL A 55 1.58 2.12 -11.62
N SER A 56 2.57 1.61 -12.34
CA SER A 56 3.98 1.87 -12.06
C SER A 56 4.34 3.35 -12.21
N ILE A 57 3.70 4.09 -13.12
CA ILE A 57 3.87 5.55 -13.19
C ILE A 57 3.18 6.21 -12.00
N SER A 58 1.97 5.78 -11.65
CA SER A 58 1.18 6.35 -10.55
C SER A 58 1.91 6.26 -9.21
N SER A 59 2.68 5.19 -8.96
CA SER A 59 3.44 5.03 -7.71
C SER A 59 4.56 6.05 -7.57
N GLU A 60 5.06 6.61 -8.67
CA GLU A 60 6.13 7.60 -8.70
C GLU A 60 5.64 9.06 -8.67
N LEU A 61 4.31 9.25 -8.61
CA LEU A 61 3.71 10.59 -8.55
C LEU A 61 3.59 11.12 -7.12
N LYS A 62 3.31 12.42 -7.01
CA LYS A 62 3.08 13.09 -5.73
C LYS A 62 1.68 12.76 -5.19
N ASN A 63 1.50 12.97 -3.88
CA ASN A 63 0.25 12.69 -3.17
C ASN A 63 -0.98 13.33 -3.83
N GLU A 64 -0.88 14.58 -4.30
CA GLU A 64 -1.98 15.31 -4.95
C GLU A 64 -2.43 14.62 -6.25
N GLN A 65 -1.47 14.16 -7.04
CA GLN A 65 -1.72 13.47 -8.30
C GLN A 65 -2.32 12.09 -8.03
N CYS A 66 -1.76 11.33 -7.08
CA CYS A 66 -2.32 10.05 -6.66
C CYS A 66 -3.74 10.21 -6.09
N SER A 67 -4.02 11.29 -5.35
CA SER A 67 -5.34 11.58 -4.78
C SER A 67 -6.38 11.80 -5.88
N TYR A 68 -6.01 12.49 -6.97
CA TYR A 68 -6.88 12.63 -8.14
C TYR A 68 -7.12 11.26 -8.83
N LEU A 69 -6.10 10.40 -8.87
CA LEU A 69 -6.18 9.09 -9.53
C LEU A 69 -6.91 8.01 -8.70
N LEU A 70 -7.19 8.25 -7.42
CA LEU A 70 -7.82 7.27 -6.52
C LEU A 70 -9.04 6.54 -7.10
N PRO A 71 -10.03 7.22 -7.73
CA PRO A 71 -11.21 6.56 -8.29
C PRO A 71 -10.87 5.51 -9.37
N TYR A 72 -9.74 5.67 -10.05
CA TYR A 72 -9.27 4.78 -11.10
C TYR A 72 -8.34 3.70 -10.57
N LEU A 73 -7.61 3.96 -9.48
CA LEU A 73 -6.70 3.01 -8.84
C LEU A 73 -7.47 1.98 -8.00
N LEU A 74 -8.46 2.39 -7.22
CA LEU A 74 -9.19 1.50 -6.31
C LEU A 74 -9.78 0.25 -7.00
N PRO A 75 -10.44 0.35 -8.17
CA PRO A 75 -10.99 -0.82 -8.86
C PRO A 75 -9.92 -1.80 -9.38
N LEU A 76 -8.64 -1.41 -9.46
CA LEU A 76 -7.57 -2.26 -9.99
C LEU A 76 -7.11 -3.33 -9.01
N LYS A 77 -7.49 -3.24 -7.72
CA LYS A 77 -7.18 -4.26 -6.71
C LYS A 77 -7.67 -5.66 -7.12
N GLU A 78 -8.81 -5.72 -7.79
CA GLU A 78 -9.43 -6.95 -8.26
C GLU A 78 -8.83 -7.47 -9.59
N LYS A 79 -8.04 -6.63 -10.28
CA LYS A 79 -7.49 -6.93 -11.61
C LYS A 79 -6.01 -7.30 -11.59
N ILE A 80 -5.25 -6.74 -10.64
CA ILE A 80 -3.79 -6.92 -10.57
C ILE A 80 -3.46 -8.08 -9.64
N TYR A 81 -2.87 -9.13 -10.23
CA TYR A 81 -2.44 -10.34 -9.50
C TYR A 81 -0.93 -10.43 -9.32
N ASP A 82 -0.17 -9.71 -10.13
CA ASP A 82 1.29 -9.65 -10.03
C ASP A 82 1.69 -8.83 -8.80
N SER A 83 2.56 -9.40 -7.95
CA SER A 83 2.92 -8.82 -6.65
C SER A 83 3.65 -7.48 -6.77
N LEU A 84 4.48 -7.30 -7.79
CA LEU A 84 5.21 -6.05 -8.01
C LEU A 84 4.25 -4.92 -8.38
N TYR A 85 3.35 -5.15 -9.33
CA TYR A 85 2.38 -4.11 -9.72
C TYR A 85 1.32 -3.88 -8.65
N PHE A 86 0.99 -4.90 -7.85
CA PHE A 86 0.12 -4.69 -6.70
C PHE A 86 0.79 -3.84 -5.62
N HIS A 87 2.10 -4.02 -5.38
CA HIS A 87 2.87 -3.14 -4.50
C HIS A 87 2.77 -1.67 -4.95
N TYR A 88 3.05 -1.39 -6.24
CA TYR A 88 2.92 -0.04 -6.81
C TYR A 88 1.49 0.50 -6.70
N LEU A 89 0.48 -0.36 -6.87
CA LEU A 89 -0.92 0.02 -6.71
C LEU A 89 -1.21 0.46 -5.27
N ILE A 90 -0.81 -0.35 -4.29
CA ILE A 90 -1.04 -0.06 -2.86
C ILE A 90 -0.29 1.19 -2.43
N GLU A 91 0.95 1.38 -2.90
CA GLU A 91 1.71 2.62 -2.65
C GLU A 91 0.98 3.85 -3.21
N SER A 92 0.48 3.76 -4.45
CA SER A 92 -0.28 4.84 -5.08
C SER A 92 -1.55 5.19 -4.30
N ILE A 93 -2.32 4.18 -3.87
CA ILE A 93 -3.53 4.38 -3.07
C ILE A 93 -3.17 4.99 -1.70
N SER A 94 -2.09 4.51 -1.08
CA SER A 94 -1.62 5.02 0.21
C SER A 94 -1.25 6.50 0.12
N LYS A 95 -0.50 6.91 -0.92
CA LYS A 95 -0.17 8.31 -1.20
C LYS A 95 -1.41 9.16 -1.46
N GLY A 96 -2.33 8.69 -2.30
CA GLY A 96 -3.55 9.43 -2.63
C GLY A 96 -4.45 9.64 -1.41
N THR A 97 -4.51 8.65 -0.52
CA THR A 97 -5.32 8.73 0.70
C THR A 97 -4.70 9.60 1.79
N LEU A 98 -3.46 10.08 1.66
CA LEU A 98 -2.92 11.10 2.58
C LEU A 98 -3.70 12.42 2.49
N ILE A 99 -4.28 12.71 1.32
CA ILE A 99 -5.11 13.89 1.08
C ILE A 99 -6.58 13.52 1.23
N ASN A 100 -7.02 12.43 0.59
CA ASN A 100 -8.37 11.90 0.72
C ASN A 100 -8.42 10.70 1.66
N ASN A 101 -8.37 10.97 2.97
CA ASN A 101 -8.27 9.95 4.02
C ASN A 101 -9.45 8.95 4.06
N ASN A 102 -10.56 9.23 3.36
CA ASN A 102 -11.78 8.43 3.44
C ASN A 102 -11.66 7.05 2.81
N GLU A 103 -10.66 6.81 1.97
CA GLU A 103 -10.50 5.54 1.25
C GLU A 103 -9.39 4.64 1.82
N PHE A 104 -8.70 5.04 2.91
CA PHE A 104 -7.59 4.26 3.46
C PHE A 104 -8.03 2.89 4.01
N PHE A 105 -9.30 2.73 4.39
CA PHE A 105 -9.86 1.44 4.81
C PHE A 105 -9.71 0.37 3.72
N ASN A 106 -9.63 0.75 2.44
CA ASN A 106 -9.39 -0.18 1.35
C ASN A 106 -8.02 -0.87 1.45
N ILE A 107 -7.01 -0.21 2.01
CA ILE A 107 -5.69 -0.81 2.29
C ILE A 107 -5.80 -1.75 3.48
N VAL A 108 -6.49 -1.34 4.55
CA VAL A 108 -6.73 -2.19 5.72
C VAL A 108 -7.48 -3.48 5.34
N ASN A 109 -8.44 -3.40 4.41
CA ASN A 109 -9.15 -4.57 3.88
C ASN A 109 -8.23 -5.62 3.22
N VAL A 110 -7.05 -5.22 2.72
CA VAL A 110 -6.10 -6.16 2.10
C VAL A 110 -5.49 -7.13 3.13
N LEU A 111 -5.48 -6.77 4.42
CA LEU A 111 -5.00 -7.67 5.48
C LEU A 111 -5.81 -8.98 5.59
N PHE A 112 -7.01 -9.03 5.02
CA PHE A 112 -7.88 -10.21 4.99
C PHE A 112 -7.75 -11.03 3.71
N GLU A 113 -6.88 -10.63 2.78
CA GLU A 113 -6.62 -11.41 1.58
C GLU A 113 -5.74 -12.64 1.86
N ASN A 114 -5.92 -13.70 1.07
CA ASN A 114 -5.15 -14.94 1.22
C ASN A 114 -3.71 -14.84 0.67
N ARG A 115 -3.37 -13.77 -0.04
CA ARG A 115 -2.06 -13.59 -0.68
C ARG A 115 -1.10 -12.88 0.27
N ILE A 116 -0.11 -13.60 0.76
CA ILE A 116 0.86 -13.11 1.75
C ILE A 116 1.57 -11.85 1.27
N GLU A 117 1.99 -11.81 0.00
CA GLU A 117 2.68 -10.67 -0.60
C GLU A 117 1.82 -9.39 -0.55
N PHE A 118 0.50 -9.55 -0.67
CA PHE A 118 -0.46 -8.45 -0.68
C PHE A 118 -0.67 -7.93 0.74
N VAL A 119 -0.78 -8.85 1.70
CA VAL A 119 -0.81 -8.51 3.13
C VAL A 119 0.46 -7.76 3.54
N ILE A 120 1.64 -8.21 3.11
CA ILE A 120 2.92 -7.55 3.38
C ILE A 120 2.91 -6.10 2.86
N CYS A 121 2.44 -5.86 1.63
CA CYS A 121 2.32 -4.52 1.06
C CYS A 121 1.36 -3.62 1.87
N ALA A 122 0.24 -4.19 2.31
CA ALA A 122 -0.74 -3.49 3.13
C ALA A 122 -0.19 -3.14 4.51
N MET A 123 0.53 -4.07 5.16
CA MET A 123 1.22 -3.83 6.43
C MET A 123 2.19 -2.66 6.34
N HIS A 124 2.98 -2.58 5.26
CA HIS A 124 3.91 -1.47 5.04
C HIS A 124 3.17 -0.13 4.93
N SER A 125 2.08 -0.08 4.17
CA SER A 125 1.27 1.13 4.06
C SER A 125 0.61 1.53 5.38
N ILE A 126 0.13 0.56 6.16
CA ILE A 126 -0.45 0.79 7.50
C ILE A 126 0.62 1.27 8.48
N PHE A 127 1.85 0.75 8.39
CA PHE A 127 2.98 1.24 9.16
C PHE A 127 3.24 2.73 8.90
N LEU A 128 3.22 3.17 7.65
CA LEU A 128 3.42 4.57 7.27
C LEU A 128 2.19 5.48 7.46
N ALA A 129 1.02 4.91 7.72
CA ALA A 129 -0.24 5.65 7.79
C ALA A 129 -0.23 6.75 8.86
N ASN A 130 -0.75 7.93 8.52
CA ASN A 130 -0.95 8.98 9.51
C ASN A 130 -2.17 8.67 10.42
N GLU A 131 -2.30 9.44 11.50
CA GLU A 131 -3.38 9.24 12.48
C GLU A 131 -4.78 9.40 11.87
N ASN A 132 -4.96 10.32 10.91
CA ASN A 132 -6.25 10.57 10.25
C ASN A 132 -6.68 9.39 9.37
N GLN A 133 -5.76 8.81 8.60
CA GLN A 133 -6.01 7.61 7.79
C GLN A 133 -6.45 6.42 8.68
N LEU A 134 -5.81 6.25 9.83
CA LEU A 134 -6.16 5.21 10.80
C LEU A 134 -7.51 5.46 11.46
N LYS A 135 -7.80 6.70 11.88
CA LYS A 135 -9.10 7.10 12.48
C LYS A 135 -10.26 6.90 11.50
N ASN A 136 -10.11 7.32 10.25
CA ASN A 136 -11.15 7.13 9.24
C ASN A 136 -11.40 5.65 8.95
N SER A 137 -10.34 4.85 8.92
CA SER A 137 -10.47 3.39 8.79
C SER A 137 -11.21 2.79 9.99
N LEU A 138 -10.87 3.22 11.21
CA LEU A 138 -11.56 2.81 12.42
C LEU A 138 -13.07 3.13 12.35
N GLU A 139 -13.44 4.36 11.97
CA GLU A 139 -14.85 4.75 11.82
C GLU A 139 -15.60 3.89 10.80
N TYR A 140 -14.96 3.55 9.68
CA TYR A 140 -15.52 2.63 8.69
C TYR A 140 -15.78 1.25 9.29
N PHE A 141 -14.79 0.64 9.93
CA PHE A 141 -14.92 -0.70 10.50
C PHE A 141 -15.84 -0.77 11.72
N GLN A 142 -15.98 0.33 12.47
CA GLN A 142 -16.94 0.43 13.57
C GLN A 142 -18.38 0.35 13.06
N LYS A 143 -18.69 1.02 11.94
CA LYS A 143 -20.02 0.91 11.29
C LYS A 143 -20.34 -0.51 10.86
N LEU A 144 -19.32 -1.31 10.57
CA LEU A 144 -19.45 -2.73 10.20
C LEU A 144 -19.39 -3.68 11.40
N ASN A 145 -19.22 -3.18 12.63
CA ASN A 145 -18.97 -3.99 13.83
C ASN A 145 -17.82 -5.00 13.66
N HIS A 146 -16.76 -4.61 12.95
CA HIS A 146 -15.65 -5.52 12.63
C HIS A 146 -14.64 -5.61 13.78
N ASN A 147 -14.14 -6.81 14.06
CA ASN A 147 -13.17 -7.06 15.15
C ASN A 147 -11.83 -6.30 15.02
N ILE A 148 -11.49 -5.79 13.83
CA ILE A 148 -10.22 -5.07 13.57
C ILE A 148 -10.19 -3.70 14.25
N CYS A 149 -11.35 -3.20 14.70
CA CYS A 149 -11.44 -1.94 15.45
C CYS A 149 -10.53 -1.93 16.68
N LYS A 150 -10.41 -3.07 17.38
CA LYS A 150 -9.49 -3.22 18.52
C LYS A 150 -8.04 -2.95 18.10
N ASN A 151 -7.60 -3.54 16.99
CA ASN A 151 -6.24 -3.42 16.48
C ASN A 151 -5.94 -2.01 15.96
N LEU A 152 -6.89 -1.39 15.27
CA LEU A 152 -6.78 0.00 14.82
C LEU A 152 -6.69 0.97 16.01
N LEU A 153 -7.49 0.76 17.05
CA LEU A 153 -7.40 1.55 18.29
C LEU A 153 -6.03 1.43 18.97
N LEU A 154 -5.47 0.22 19.04
CA LEU A 154 -4.13 0.00 19.58
C LEU A 154 -3.06 0.70 18.73
N LEU A 155 -3.17 0.64 17.41
CA LEU A 155 -2.23 1.30 16.50
C LEU A 155 -2.33 2.83 16.55
N ILE A 156 -3.51 3.40 16.78
CA ILE A 156 -3.69 4.85 16.98
C ILE A 156 -3.03 5.28 18.29
N ASN A 157 -3.22 4.53 19.37
CA ASN A 157 -2.73 4.86 20.71
C ASN A 157 -1.38 4.19 21.05
N TYR A 158 -0.60 3.81 20.03
CA TYR A 158 0.55 2.92 20.19
C TYR A 158 1.63 3.45 21.15
N LYS A 159 1.75 4.78 21.28
CA LYS A 159 2.74 5.43 22.14
C LYS A 159 2.47 5.21 23.62
N ASP A 160 1.20 5.02 23.99
CA ASP A 160 0.75 4.85 25.37
C ASP A 160 0.70 3.38 25.81
N LEU A 161 0.99 2.46 24.89
CA LEU A 161 0.98 1.03 25.19
C LEU A 161 2.19 0.62 26.02
N ASP A 162 1.91 -0.17 27.07
CA ASP A 162 2.95 -0.83 27.84
C ASP A 162 3.64 -1.95 27.03
N ASN A 163 4.88 -2.28 27.40
CA ASN A 163 5.66 -3.27 26.66
C ASN A 163 5.06 -4.68 26.75
N ASN A 164 4.44 -5.03 27.88
CA ASN A 164 3.87 -6.35 28.08
C ASN A 164 2.69 -6.58 27.13
N LYS A 165 1.88 -5.54 26.88
CA LYS A 165 0.76 -5.59 25.97
C LYS A 165 1.22 -5.76 24.52
N ILE A 166 2.31 -5.10 24.14
CA ILE A 166 2.89 -5.27 22.81
C ILE A 166 3.46 -6.67 22.65
N ILE A 167 4.17 -7.20 23.66
CA ILE A 167 4.69 -8.57 23.66
C ILE A 167 3.56 -9.60 23.60
N GLU A 168 2.42 -9.35 24.26
CA GLU A 168 1.22 -10.19 24.16
C GLU A 168 0.71 -10.25 22.71
N LEU A 169 0.63 -9.10 22.01
CA LEU A 169 0.24 -9.06 20.60
C LEU A 169 1.25 -9.81 19.71
N LEU A 170 2.55 -9.58 19.92
CA LEU A 170 3.63 -10.23 19.16
C LEU A 170 3.67 -11.76 19.33
N ASN A 171 3.14 -12.28 20.43
CA ASN A 171 3.09 -13.72 20.70
C ASN A 171 1.67 -14.31 20.56
N ASN A 172 0.70 -13.52 20.12
CA ASN A 172 -0.66 -13.98 19.93
C ASN A 172 -0.75 -14.95 18.75
N GLN A 173 -1.52 -16.02 18.91
CA GLN A 173 -1.82 -16.97 17.84
C GLN A 173 -2.80 -16.41 16.81
N GLU A 174 -3.57 -15.38 17.18
CA GLU A 174 -4.46 -14.68 16.27
C GLU A 174 -3.63 -13.84 15.30
N TYR A 175 -3.86 -14.10 14.01
CA TYR A 175 -3.07 -13.58 12.90
C TYR A 175 -3.02 -12.05 12.90
N LEU A 176 -4.17 -11.37 13.03
CA LEU A 176 -4.24 -9.91 12.93
C LEU A 176 -3.60 -9.22 14.15
N ASP A 177 -3.85 -9.73 15.36
CA ASP A 177 -3.20 -9.28 16.59
C ASP A 177 -1.67 -9.34 16.42
N ASN A 178 -1.16 -10.42 15.83
CA ASN A 178 0.26 -10.58 15.56
C ASN A 178 0.82 -9.56 14.55
N LEU A 179 0.14 -9.37 13.40
CA LEU A 179 0.54 -8.37 12.40
C LEU A 179 0.58 -6.95 13.00
N PHE A 180 -0.46 -6.56 13.74
CA PHE A 180 -0.53 -5.25 14.36
C PHE A 180 0.49 -5.06 15.48
N GLY A 181 0.78 -6.11 16.26
CA GLY A 181 1.88 -6.10 17.23
C GLY A 181 3.21 -5.74 16.58
N VAL A 182 3.48 -6.30 15.41
CA VAL A 182 4.71 -6.04 14.63
C VAL A 182 4.74 -4.61 14.11
N ILE A 183 3.63 -4.12 13.54
CA ILE A 183 3.53 -2.74 13.05
C ILE A 183 3.77 -1.75 14.20
N ILE A 184 3.19 -2.00 15.37
CA ILE A 184 3.38 -1.18 16.58
C ILE A 184 4.84 -1.23 17.05
N ALA A 185 5.44 -2.42 17.12
CA ALA A 185 6.85 -2.59 17.48
C ALA A 185 7.77 -1.81 16.52
N HIS A 186 7.48 -1.84 15.22
CA HIS A 186 8.23 -1.10 14.21
C HIS A 186 8.10 0.42 14.41
N ARG A 187 6.88 0.94 14.64
CA ARG A 187 6.69 2.37 14.94
C ARG A 187 7.39 2.86 16.21
N LEU A 188 7.65 1.94 17.15
CA LEU A 188 8.32 2.24 18.41
C LEU A 188 9.82 1.94 18.38
N TYR A 189 10.37 1.50 17.25
CA TYR A 189 11.75 0.99 17.18
C TYR A 189 12.79 1.95 17.77
N GLU A 190 12.72 3.23 17.41
CA GLU A 190 13.63 4.27 17.91
C GLU A 190 13.61 4.44 19.43
N ILE A 191 12.49 4.11 20.09
CA ILE A 191 12.27 4.34 21.53
C ILE A 191 12.37 3.02 22.31
N LYS A 192 11.94 1.91 21.71
CA LYS A 192 11.80 0.59 22.32
C LYS A 192 12.32 -0.50 21.37
N PRO A 193 13.63 -0.50 21.03
CA PRO A 193 14.19 -1.39 20.03
C PRO A 193 14.06 -2.88 20.38
N ILE A 194 13.97 -3.21 21.68
CA ILE A 194 13.78 -4.61 22.11
C ILE A 194 12.50 -5.25 21.56
N LEU A 195 11.45 -4.46 21.28
CA LEU A 195 10.19 -4.96 20.78
C LEU A 195 10.30 -5.47 19.33
N ILE A 196 11.13 -4.84 18.49
CA ILE A 196 11.34 -5.33 17.13
C ILE A 196 12.14 -6.63 17.14
N ILE A 197 13.10 -6.78 18.06
CA ILE A 197 13.86 -8.02 18.22
C ILE A 197 12.91 -9.16 18.62
N GLU A 198 11.98 -8.89 19.53
CA GLU A 198 10.98 -9.87 19.95
C GLU A 198 10.07 -10.31 18.79
N SER A 199 9.76 -9.39 17.87
CA SER A 199 8.91 -9.69 16.71
C SER A 199 9.49 -10.76 15.76
N TYR A 200 10.83 -10.92 15.71
CA TYR A 200 11.49 -11.99 14.95
C TYR A 200 11.26 -13.39 15.51
N LYS A 201 10.73 -13.51 16.74
CA LYS A 201 10.33 -14.80 17.32
C LYS A 201 8.89 -15.18 16.94
N SER A 202 8.22 -14.36 16.13
CA SER A 202 6.84 -14.63 15.73
C SER A 202 6.70 -16.01 15.05
N PRO A 203 5.66 -16.79 15.39
CA PRO A 203 5.36 -18.04 14.70
C PRO A 203 4.74 -17.83 13.31
N ASN A 204 4.47 -16.59 12.89
CA ASN A 204 3.73 -16.26 11.68
C ASN A 204 4.69 -15.94 10.52
N GLU A 205 4.66 -16.77 9.47
CA GLU A 205 5.51 -16.60 8.29
C GLU A 205 5.29 -15.26 7.57
N THR A 206 4.07 -14.71 7.55
CA THR A 206 3.79 -13.38 6.98
C THR A 206 4.56 -12.30 7.73
N VAL A 207 4.62 -12.40 9.06
CA VAL A 207 5.37 -11.45 9.89
C VAL A 207 6.86 -11.57 9.62
N ILE A 208 7.39 -12.78 9.56
CA ILE A 208 8.81 -12.98 9.26
C ILE A 208 9.16 -12.47 7.85
N GLY A 209 8.28 -12.66 6.86
CA GLY A 209 8.40 -12.08 5.52
C GLY A 209 8.46 -10.55 5.57
N TYR A 210 7.48 -9.91 6.22
CA TYR A 210 7.45 -8.46 6.40
C TYR A 210 8.71 -7.91 7.09
N LEU A 211 9.17 -8.56 8.17
CA LEU A 211 10.38 -8.15 8.88
C LEU A 211 11.65 -8.30 8.04
N ASN A 212 11.75 -9.34 7.19
CA ASN A 212 12.91 -9.55 6.33
C ASN A 212 12.97 -8.56 5.17
N ASP A 213 11.83 -8.26 4.56
CA ASP A 213 11.76 -7.39 3.38
C ASP A 213 11.96 -5.91 3.74
N TYR A 214 11.51 -5.47 4.92
CA TYR A 214 11.42 -4.05 5.24
C TYR A 214 12.30 -3.55 6.40
N LEU A 215 12.90 -4.43 7.21
CA LEU A 215 13.88 -3.99 8.23
C LEU A 215 15.33 -4.13 7.76
N ARG A 216 15.55 -4.62 6.53
CA ARG A 216 16.88 -4.72 5.90
C ARG A 216 17.18 -3.56 4.94
N SER A 217 16.18 -2.72 4.65
CA SER A 217 16.29 -1.47 3.88
C SER A 217 16.64 -0.27 4.76
#